data_AF-A0A2G8L389-F1
#
_entry.id   AF-A0A2G8L389-F1
#
_cell.length_a   1.000
_cell.length_b   1.000
_cell.length_c   1.000
_cell.angle_alpha   90.00
_cell.angle_beta   90.00
_cell.angle_gamma   90.00
#
_symmetry.space_group_name_H-M   'P 1'
#
loop_
_entity.id
_entity.type
_entity.pdbx_description
1 polymer ?
#
loop_
_entity_poly.entity_id
_entity_poly.type
_entity_poly.pdbx_seq_one_letter_code
_entity_poly.pdbx_strand_id
1 'polypeptide(L)'
;SVAVPAPPKGTYQYTLCVRSDSYLDCDHLKLFKLDVGEAKKVVESHPQWEDSEEEEREEDDSAVSDSSDGGITESDDDDDDE
;
A
#
# COMPACT_ATOMS: atom_id res chain seq x y z
N SER A 1 4.55 1.47 0.66
CA SER A 1 5.69 0.79 1.31
C SER A 1 5.59 0.97 2.81
N VAL A 2 5.81 -0.07 3.63
CA VAL A 2 5.91 0.09 5.08
C VAL A 2 7.36 0.42 5.42
N ALA A 3 7.64 1.66 5.80
CA ALA A 3 8.96 2.10 6.24
C ALA A 3 8.92 2.38 7.75
N VAL A 4 9.79 1.72 8.49
CA VAL A 4 9.99 1.96 9.93
C VAL A 4 11.41 2.50 10.09
N PRO A 5 11.62 3.59 10.84
CA PRO A 5 12.95 4.12 11.06
C PRO A 5 13.85 3.07 11.74
N ALA A 6 15.10 2.99 11.29
CA ALA A 6 16.06 2.05 11.86
C ALA A 6 16.31 2.37 13.35
N PRO A 7 16.33 1.36 14.24
CA PRO A 7 16.66 1.56 15.64
C PRO A 7 18.18 1.87 15.80
N PRO A 8 18.67 2.16 17.02
CA PRO A 8 20.10 2.37 17.26
C PRO A 8 20.98 1.20 16.82
N LYS A 9 22.30 1.38 16.79
CA LYS A 9 23.24 0.31 16.43
C LYS A 9 23.05 -0.93 17.32
N GLY A 10 23.02 -2.11 16.72
CA GLY A 10 22.83 -3.37 17.43
C GLY A 10 22.16 -4.46 16.60
N THR A 11 22.03 -5.66 17.17
CA THR A 11 21.35 -6.79 16.55
C THR A 11 19.92 -6.90 17.09
N TYR A 12 18.95 -6.92 16.19
CA TYR A 12 17.52 -6.99 16.49
C TYR A 12 16.90 -8.26 15.93
N GLN A 13 15.89 -8.79 16.61
CA GLN A 13 15.08 -9.90 16.09
C GLN A 13 13.68 -9.39 15.81
N TYR A 14 13.23 -9.57 14.57
CA TYR A 14 11.90 -9.17 14.12
C TYR A 14 11.16 -10.39 13.58
N THR A 15 9.83 -10.34 13.72
CA THR A 15 8.92 -11.30 13.10
C THR A 15 8.08 -10.57 12.08
N LEU A 16 8.20 -10.95 10.81
CA LEU A 16 7.26 -10.54 9.77
C LEU A 16 5.98 -11.34 9.93
N CYS A 17 4.85 -10.66 10.08
CA CYS A 17 3.53 -11.26 10.19
C CYS A 17 2.71 -10.84 8.97
N VAL A 18 2.35 -11.80 8.12
CA VAL A 18 1.40 -11.61 7.02
C VAL A 18 0.12 -12.31 7.43
N ARG A 19 -1.00 -11.58 7.43
CA ARG A 19 -2.33 -12.12 7.73
C ARG A 19 -3.27 -11.73 6.61
N SER A 20 -4.10 -12.67 6.19
CA SER A 20 -5.18 -12.38 5.24
C SER A 20 -6.43 -11.94 5.99
N ASP A 21 -7.13 -10.95 5.45
CA ASP A 21 -8.46 -10.55 5.90
C ASP A 21 -9.59 -11.31 5.18
N SER A 22 -9.25 -12.07 4.13
CA SER A 22 -10.21 -12.70 3.21
C SER A 22 -10.14 -14.23 3.19
N TYR A 23 -9.03 -14.81 3.67
CA TYR A 23 -8.81 -16.27 3.67
C TYR A 23 -8.35 -16.74 5.05
N LEU A 24 -8.99 -17.79 5.56
CA LEU A 24 -8.59 -18.46 6.79
C LEU A 24 -7.29 -19.25 6.58
N ASP A 25 -6.52 -19.42 7.66
CA ASP A 25 -5.26 -20.19 7.70
C ASP A 25 -4.15 -19.72 6.73
N CYS A 26 -4.29 -18.54 6.14
CA CYS A 26 -3.29 -17.90 5.27
C CYS A 26 -2.37 -16.95 6.06
N ASP A 27 -1.98 -17.35 7.27
CA ASP A 27 -1.07 -16.60 8.12
C ASP A 27 0.37 -17.07 7.94
N HIS A 28 1.28 -16.13 7.67
CA HIS A 28 2.70 -16.41 7.57
C HIS A 28 3.50 -15.62 8.61
N LEU A 29 4.30 -16.36 9.39
CA LEU A 29 5.21 -15.81 10.38
C LEU A 29 6.64 -16.13 9.99
N LYS A 30 7.47 -15.10 9.86
CA LYS A 30 8.89 -15.26 9.54
C LYS A 30 9.76 -14.50 10.52
N LEU A 31 10.53 -15.24 11.32
CA LEU A 31 11.56 -14.68 12.19
C LEU A 31 12.82 -14.35 11.39
N PHE A 32 13.37 -13.17 11.58
CA PHE A 32 14.66 -12.78 10.99
C PHE A 32 15.47 -11.87 11.91
N LYS A 33 16.78 -11.89 11.72
CA LYS A 33 17.73 -11.04 12.43
C LYS A 33 18.11 -9.86 11.57
N LEU A 34 18.18 -8.69 12.18
CA LEU A 34 18.58 -7.44 11.55
C LEU A 34 19.75 -6.86 12.32
N ASP A 35 20.93 -6.84 11.68
CA ASP A 35 22.13 -6.22 12.22
C ASP A 35 22.20 -4.76 11.77
N VAL A 36 21.95 -3.84 12.71
CA VAL A 36 22.00 -2.40 12.49
C VAL A 36 23.42 -1.91 12.77
N GLY A 37 24.13 -1.55 11.69
CA GLY A 37 25.42 -0.87 11.75
C GLY A 37 25.29 0.63 12.06
N GLU A 38 26.42 1.34 12.06
CA GLU A 38 26.41 2.80 12.15
C GLU A 38 25.70 3.39 10.91
N ALA A 39 24.82 4.37 11.16
CA ALA A 39 24.07 5.03 10.11
C ALA A 39 25.03 5.66 9.09
N LYS A 40 25.06 5.12 7.87
CA LYS A 40 25.75 5.78 6.75
C LYS A 40 25.00 7.07 6.44
N LYS A 41 25.77 8.13 6.12
CA LYS A 41 25.23 9.43 5.70
C LYS A 41 24.16 9.17 4.62
N VAL A 42 22.96 9.71 4.83
CA VAL A 42 21.80 9.49 3.94
C VAL A 42 22.26 9.74 2.51
N VAL A 43 22.15 8.72 1.65
CA VAL A 43 22.25 8.92 0.21
C VAL A 43 20.89 9.48 -0.17
N GLU A 44 20.85 10.79 -0.40
CA GLU A 44 19.61 11.53 -0.68
C GLU A 44 18.99 11.18 -2.04
N SER A 45 19.73 10.46 -2.89
CA SER A 45 19.33 10.06 -4.25
C SER A 45 19.43 8.54 -4.40
N HIS A 46 18.30 7.85 -4.24
CA HIS A 46 18.18 6.45 -4.61
C HIS A 46 17.65 6.37 -6.05
N PRO A 47 18.37 5.75 -7.00
CA PRO A 47 17.96 5.73 -8.41
C PRO A 47 16.65 4.97 -8.66
N GLN A 48 16.22 4.13 -7.73
CA GLN A 48 14.91 3.46 -7.79
C GLN A 48 13.75 4.33 -7.28
N TRP A 49 14.04 5.54 -6.75
CA TRP A 49 13.10 6.47 -6.08
C TRP A 49 13.07 7.85 -6.75
N GLU A 50 13.83 8.06 -7.81
CA GLU A 50 13.53 9.18 -8.71
C GLU A 50 12.28 8.77 -9.46
N ASP A 51 11.14 9.34 -9.06
CA ASP A 51 9.94 9.37 -9.89
C ASP A 51 10.39 9.79 -11.30
N SER A 52 9.92 9.09 -12.33
CA SER A 52 10.28 9.40 -13.71
C SER A 52 9.68 10.76 -14.08
N GLU A 53 10.37 11.85 -13.74
CA GLU A 53 10.04 13.23 -14.10
C GLU A 53 10.33 13.52 -15.59
N GLU A 54 9.87 12.63 -16.47
CA GLU A 54 9.72 12.93 -17.89
C GLU A 54 8.22 13.07 -18.18
N GLU A 55 7.63 14.12 -17.62
CA GLU A 55 6.34 14.64 -18.06
C GLU A 55 6.53 15.36 -19.42
N GLU A 56 6.17 14.70 -20.52
CA GLU A 56 5.71 15.42 -21.72
C GLU A 56 4.26 15.89 -21.47
N ARG A 57 4.08 17.21 -21.53
CA ARG A 57 2.81 17.92 -21.38
C ARG A 57 1.98 17.75 -22.64
N GLU A 58 0.73 17.30 -22.50
CA GLU A 58 -0.34 17.63 -23.45
C GLU A 58 -1.53 18.14 -22.61
N GLU A 59 -1.71 19.45 -22.62
CA GLU A 59 -2.87 20.17 -22.10
C GLU A 59 -3.99 20.01 -23.14
N ASP A 60 -5.00 19.16 -22.88
CA ASP A 60 -6.26 19.18 -23.65
C ASP A 60 -7.41 19.57 -22.74
N ASP A 61 -7.73 20.86 -22.78
CA ASP A 61 -8.93 21.48 -22.26
C ASP A 61 -10.13 20.96 -23.06
N SER A 62 -10.84 19.96 -22.53
CA SER A 62 -12.19 19.64 -22.99
C SER A 62 -13.14 19.49 -21.81
N ALA A 63 -13.66 20.63 -21.38
CA ALA A 63 -14.84 20.73 -20.54
C ALA A 63 -16.08 20.19 -21.29
N VAL A 64 -16.63 19.06 -20.84
CA VAL A 64 -18.04 18.67 -21.03
C VAL A 64 -18.45 17.85 -19.80
N SER A 65 -18.98 18.50 -18.77
CA SER A 65 -20.41 18.63 -18.48
C SER A 65 -21.17 17.30 -18.31
N ASP A 66 -21.48 17.01 -17.05
CA ASP A 66 -22.76 16.49 -16.52
C ASP A 66 -23.41 15.26 -17.18
N SER A 67 -23.32 14.12 -16.49
CA SER A 67 -24.32 13.03 -16.42
C SER A 67 -23.71 11.87 -15.62
N SER A 68 -24.34 11.22 -14.65
CA SER A 68 -25.66 11.36 -14.07
C SER A 68 -25.66 10.57 -12.75
N ASP A 69 -26.42 11.07 -11.79
CA ASP A 69 -27.03 10.31 -10.70
C ASP A 69 -27.44 8.89 -11.16
N GLY A 70 -26.94 7.88 -10.48
CA GLY A 70 -27.27 6.48 -10.70
C GLY A 70 -27.43 5.79 -9.35
N GLY A 71 -28.48 6.17 -8.63
CA GLY A 71 -28.82 5.63 -7.32
C GLY A 71 -28.83 4.11 -7.27
N ILE A 72 -28.29 3.55 -6.20
CA ILE A 72 -28.56 2.17 -5.82
C ILE A 72 -30.05 2.08 -5.46
N THR A 73 -30.85 1.52 -6.36
CA THR A 73 -32.26 1.23 -6.05
C THR A 73 -32.26 0.02 -5.12
N GLU A 74 -32.74 0.20 -3.90
CA GLU A 74 -33.21 -0.88 -3.03
C GLU A 74 -34.08 -1.84 -3.88
N SER A 75 -33.62 -3.07 -4.08
CA SER A 75 -34.48 -4.17 -4.55
C SER A 75 -34.65 -5.11 -3.37
N ASP A 76 -35.78 -4.88 -2.71
CA ASP A 76 -36.48 -5.79 -1.81
C ASP A 76 -36.78 -7.09 -2.60
N ASP A 77 -36.26 -8.23 -2.17
CA ASP A 77 -36.73 -9.54 -2.61
C ASP A 77 -36.99 -10.36 -1.35
N ASP A 78 -38.26 -10.30 -0.96
CA ASP A 78 -38.95 -11.06 0.06
C ASP A 78 -39.09 -12.51 -0.44
N ASP A 79 -38.44 -13.47 0.22
CA ASP A 79 -38.76 -14.89 0.06
C ASP A 79 -38.89 -15.52 1.46
N ASP A 80 -40.12 -15.38 1.96
CA ASP A 80 -40.75 -16.16 3.03
C ASP A 80 -40.91 -17.61 2.53
N ASP A 81 -40.15 -18.54 3.10
CA ASP A 81 -40.43 -19.98 2.96
C ASP A 81 -40.25 -20.68 4.33
N GLU A 82 -41.26 -21.48 4.69
CA GLU A 82 -41.69 -21.95 6.03
C GLU A 82 -40.65 -22.59 6.97
#